data_AF-A0A379U1C6-F1
#
_entry.id   AF-A0A379U1C6-F1
#
_cell.length_a   1.000
_cell.length_b   1.000
_cell.length_c   1.000
_cell.angle_alpha   90.00
_cell.angle_beta   90.00
_cell.angle_gamma   90.00
#
_symmetry.space_group_name_H-M   'P 1'
#
loop_
_entity.id
_entity.type
_entity.pdbx_description
1 polymer ?
#
loop_
_entity_poly.entity_id
_entity_poly.type
_entity_poly.pdbx_seq_one_letter_code
_entity_poly.pdbx_strand_id
1 'polypeptide(L)' 'MAELSDQEMLRYNRQIILRGFDFEGQEALKDARVLVVGLGGLGCAATQYLAALASGN' A
#
# COMPACT_ATOMS: atom_id res chain seq x y z
N MET A 1 9.05 -9.11 -7.85
CA MET A 1 8.25 -7.96 -8.27
C MET A 1 6.83 -8.46 -8.38
N ALA A 2 6.04 -8.20 -7.34
CA ALA A 2 4.66 -8.65 -7.29
C ALA A 2 3.81 -7.88 -8.28
N GLU A 3 3.27 -8.58 -9.27
CA GLU A 3 2.37 -8.02 -10.27
C GLU A 3 1.00 -7.73 -9.64
N LEU A 4 0.35 -6.63 -10.01
CA LEU A 4 -0.99 -6.29 -9.53
C LEU A 4 -2.05 -7.13 -10.25
N SER A 5 -2.99 -7.69 -9.49
CA SER A 5 -4.21 -8.27 -10.08
C SER A 5 -5.14 -7.17 -10.62
N ASP A 6 -6.06 -7.53 -11.51
CA ASP A 6 -7.06 -6.60 -12.04
C ASP A 6 -7.86 -5.89 -10.94
N GLN A 7 -8.22 -6.60 -9.88
CA GLN A 7 -8.93 -6.02 -8.74
C GLN A 7 -8.07 -5.00 -7.99
N GLU A 8 -6.78 -5.28 -7.82
CA GLU A 8 -5.83 -4.35 -7.19
C GLU A 8 -5.60 -3.12 -8.06
N MET A 9 -5.46 -3.28 -9.38
CA MET A 9 -5.35 -2.15 -10.31
C MET A 9 -6.57 -1.22 -10.21
N LEU A 10 -7.78 -1.78 -10.17
CA LEU A 10 -9.02 -1.01 -9.97
C LEU A 10 -9.06 -0.32 -8.60
N ARG A 11 -8.69 -1.02 -7.53
CA ARG A 11 -8.70 -0.48 -6.16
C ARG A 11 -7.69 0.64 -5.96
N TYR A 12 -6.48 0.49 -6.50
CA TYR A 12 -5.35 1.40 -6.29
C TYR A 12 -5.15 2.42 -7.42
N ASN A 13 -6.04 2.44 -8.42
CA ASN A 13 -5.96 3.35 -9.58
C ASN A 13 -5.64 4.80 -9.18
N ARG A 14 -6.32 5.34 -8.16
CA ARG A 14 -6.08 6.73 -7.71
C ARG A 14 -4.68 7.00 -7.18
N GLN A 15 -3.98 5.98 -6.67
CA GLN A 15 -2.59 6.07 -6.23
C GLN A 15 -1.66 5.91 -7.44
N ILE A 16 -1.94 4.92 -8.31
CA ILE A 16 -1.17 4.63 -9.53
C ILE A 16 -1.08 5.86 -10.44
N ILE A 17 -2.17 6.60 -10.65
CA ILE A 17 -2.17 7.77 -11.55
C ILE A 17 -1.39 8.99 -11.03
N LEU A 18 -0.86 8.94 -9.80
CA LEU A 18 -0.07 10.03 -9.26
C LEU A 18 1.27 10.12 -9.99
N ARG A 19 1.61 11.33 -10.42
CA ARG A 19 2.86 11.61 -11.13
C ARG A 19 4.06 11.18 -10.28
N GLY A 20 4.91 10.31 -10.82
CA GLY A 20 6.10 9.80 -10.14
C GLY A 20 5.84 8.64 -9.17
N PHE A 21 4.62 8.09 -9.16
CA PHE A 21 4.29 6.87 -8.42
C PHE A 21 4.10 5.69 -9.37
N ASP A 22 3.10 5.74 -10.26
CA ASP A 22 2.83 4.73 -11.29
C ASP A 22 2.67 3.29 -10.74
N PHE A 23 2.64 2.30 -11.64
CA PHE A 23 2.60 0.88 -11.27
C PHE A 23 3.79 0.48 -10.40
N GLU A 24 4.99 0.97 -10.72
CA GLU A 24 6.22 0.64 -9.99
C GLU A 24 6.12 1.00 -8.50
N GLY A 25 5.57 2.17 -8.17
CA GLY A 25 5.34 2.58 -6.78
C GLY A 25 4.34 1.68 -6.06
N GLN A 26 3.27 1.26 -6.74
CA GLN A 26 2.25 0.40 -6.16
C GLN A 26 2.74 -1.04 -5.94
N GLU A 27 3.51 -1.58 -6.90
CA GLU A 27 4.14 -2.90 -6.78
C GLU A 27 5.21 -2.90 -5.67
N ALA A 28 5.96 -1.80 -5.53
CA ALA A 28 6.90 -1.63 -4.42
C ALA A 28 6.19 -1.65 -3.05
N LEU A 29 5.01 -1.03 -2.93
CA LEU A 29 4.20 -1.11 -1.70
C LEU A 29 3.65 -2.52 -1.46
N LYS A 30 3.29 -3.25 -2.51
CA LYS A 30 2.82 -4.65 -2.41
C LYS A 30 3.93 -5.60 -1.95
N ASP A 31 5.16 -5.37 -2.40
CA ASP A 31 6.34 -6.14 -1.98
C ASP A 31 6.92 -5.69 -0.63
N ALA A 32 6.53 -4.53 -0.11
CA ALA A 32 7.04 -3.99 1.15
C ALA A 32 6.59 -4.80 2.38
N ARG A 33 7.44 -4.79 3.41
CA ARG A 33 7.16 -5.33 4.75
C ARG A 33 7.33 -4.23 5.77
N VAL A 34 6.31 -3.96 6.59
CA VAL A 34 6.33 -2.89 7.59
C VAL A 34 6.07 -3.46 8.99
N LEU A 35 6.98 -3.23 9.92
CA LEU A 35 6.80 -3.54 11.34
C LEU A 35 6.34 -2.29 12.09
N VAL A 36 5.17 -2.36 12.71
CA VAL A 36 4.66 -1.30 13.60
C VAL A 36 4.87 -1.72 15.05
N VAL A 37 5.68 -0.96 15.79
CA VAL A 37 5.95 -1.21 17.22
C VAL A 37 5.06 -0.31 18.07
N GLY A 38 4.06 -0.93 18.70
CA GLY A 38 3.08 -0.24 19.54
C GLY A 38 1.80 0.11 18.78
N LEU A 39 0.66 -0.36 19.29
CA LEU A 39 -0.67 -0.16 18.72
C LEU A 39 -1.55 0.70 19.64
N GLY A 40 -0.97 1.80 20.15
CA GLY A 40 -1.71 2.87 20.82
C GLY A 40 -2.28 3.89 19.82
N GLY A 41 -2.57 5.11 20.26
CA GLY A 41 -3.20 6.14 19.40
C GLY A 41 -2.46 6.41 18.08
N LEU A 42 -1.13 6.50 18.12
CA LEU A 42 -0.30 6.69 16.92
C LEU A 42 -0.26 5.45 16.03
N GLY A 43 -0.12 4.26 16.63
CA GLY A 43 -0.09 2.99 15.91
C GLY A 43 -1.40 2.74 15.16
N CYS A 44 -2.55 2.96 15.82
CA CYS A 44 -3.86 2.82 15.21
C CYS A 44 -4.11 3.82 14.07
N ALA A 45 -3.64 5.07 14.19
CA ALA A 45 -3.76 6.04 13.12
C ALA A 45 -2.92 5.64 11.90
N ALA A 46 -1.67 5.21 12.12
CA ALA A 46 -0.76 4.84 11.04
C ALA A 46 -1.19 3.55 10.31
N THR A 47 -1.55 2.49 11.04
CA THR A 47 -1.86 1.18 10.45
C THR A 47 -3.09 1.19 9.56
N GLN A 48 -4.09 2.02 9.85
CA GLN A 48 -5.27 2.16 9.01
C GLN A 48 -4.92 2.63 7.60
N TYR A 49 -4.01 3.60 7.48
CA TYR A 49 -3.53 4.05 6.18
C TYR A 49 -2.64 3.01 5.52
N LEU A 50 -1.68 2.41 6.26
CA LEU A 50 -0.81 1.37 5.72
C LEU A 50 -1.60 0.20 5.12
N ALA A 51 -2.65 -0.27 5.81
CA ALA A 51 -3.52 -1.35 5.33
C ALA A 51 -4.37 -0.94 4.10
N ALA A 52 -4.61 0.36 3.91
CA ALA A 52 -5.35 0.87 2.75
C ALA A 52 -4.46 1.04 1.51
N LEU A 53 -3.13 1.09 1.67
CA LEU A 53 -2.18 1.35 0.60
C LEU A 53 -1.91 0.11 -0.28
N ALA A 54 -1.85 -1.09 0.29
CA ALA A 54 -1.64 -2.33 -0.47
C ALA A 54 -2.22 -3.54 0.28
N SER A 55 -2.60 -4.58 -0.45
CA SER A 55 -2.95 -5.89 0.08
C SER A 55 -1.68 -6.73 0.20
N GLY A 56 -1.06 -6.70 1.37
CA GLY A 56 0.15 -7.45 1.65
C GLY A 56 0.33 -7.67 3.15
N ASN A 57 1.07 -8.71 3.52
CA ASN A 57 1.61 -8.90 4.87
C ASN A 57 3.03 -8.35 4.92
#